data_AF-A0AB36XWV7-F1
#
_entry.id   AF-A0AB36XWV7-F1
#
_cell.length_a   1.000
_cell.length_b   1.000
_cell.length_c   1.000
_cell.angle_alpha   90.00
_cell.angle_beta   90.00
_cell.angle_gamma   90.00
#
_symmetry.space_group_name_H-M   'P 1'
#
loop_
_entity.id
_entity.type
_entity.pdbx_description
1 polymer ?
#
loop_
_entity_poly.entity_id
_entity_poly.type
_entity_poly.pdbx_seq_one_letter_code
_entity_poly.pdbx_strand_id
1 'polypeptide(L)'
;MAAKKPPHPLRASEIERFERNLANWLKLDAADAMYHRFQGILESQITTLQICGVITRQGAVNLLMRMGEARREKDAAADVDTPGGLRLV
;
A
#
# COMPACT_ATOMS: atom_id res chain seq x y z
N MET A 1 -29.18 -3.33 20.48
CA MET A 1 -27.91 -2.80 19.92
C MET A 1 -27.16 -3.97 19.30
N ALA A 2 -26.78 -3.90 18.02
CA ALA A 2 -26.02 -4.99 17.39
C ALA A 2 -24.60 -5.01 17.98
N ALA A 3 -24.25 -6.10 18.68
CA ALA A 3 -22.90 -6.29 19.16
C ALA A 3 -21.94 -6.30 17.96
N LYS A 4 -20.96 -5.38 17.93
CA LYS A 4 -19.92 -5.39 16.91
C LYS A 4 -19.19 -6.73 17.01
N LYS A 5 -19.23 -7.53 15.94
CA LYS A 5 -18.43 -8.77 15.87
C LYS A 5 -16.96 -8.41 16.19
N PRO A 6 -16.29 -9.18 17.05
CA PRO A 6 -14.87 -8.96 17.30
C PRO A 6 -14.09 -9.10 15.98
N PRO A 7 -13.02 -8.32 15.79
CA PRO A 7 -12.19 -8.40 14.59
C PRO A 7 -11.59 -9.80 14.44
N HIS A 8 -11.36 -10.22 13.20
CA HIS A 8 -10.71 -11.49 12.89
C HIS A 8 -9.34 -11.57 13.61
N PRO A 9 -8.98 -12.71 14.23
CA PRO A 9 -7.76 -12.83 15.05
C PRO A 9 -6.48 -12.47 14.29
N LEU A 10 -6.42 -12.77 12.99
CA LEU A 10 -5.28 -12.43 12.13
C LEU A 10 -5.23 -10.98 11.67
N ARG A 11 -6.29 -10.18 11.91
CA ARG A 11 -6.40 -8.85 11.29
C ARG A 11 -5.19 -7.97 11.61
N ALA A 12 -4.75 -7.91 12.87
CA ALA A 12 -3.63 -7.05 13.26
C ALA A 12 -2.33 -7.46 12.55
N SER A 13 -1.97 -8.74 12.61
CA SER A 13 -0.73 -9.25 12.00
C SER A 13 -0.71 -9.11 10.48
N GLU A 14 -1.87 -9.28 9.82
CA GLU A 14 -1.98 -9.13 8.36
C GLU A 14 -1.85 -7.66 7.91
N ILE A 15 -2.34 -6.72 8.72
CA ILE A 15 -2.16 -5.28 8.47
C ILE A 15 -0.69 -4.88 8.66
N GLU A 16 -0.04 -5.34 9.72
CA GLU A 16 1.40 -5.09 9.90
C GLU A 16 2.23 -5.69 8.76
N ARG A 17 1.87 -6.88 8.28
CA ARG A 17 2.54 -7.49 7.12
C ARG A 17 2.32 -6.67 5.85
N PHE A 18 1.11 -6.16 5.64
CA PHE A 18 0.82 -5.25 4.54
C PHE A 18 1.71 -3.99 4.60
N GLU A 19 1.80 -3.31 5.75
CA GLU A 19 2.63 -2.09 5.88
C GLU A 19 4.12 -2.36 5.60
N ARG A 20 4.66 -3.50 6.05
CA ARG A 20 6.04 -3.90 5.71
C ARG A 20 6.21 -4.15 4.21
N ASN A 21 5.26 -4.82 3.57
CA ASN A 21 5.30 -5.06 2.13
C ASN A 21 5.15 -3.77 1.33
N LEU A 22 4.30 -2.85 1.79
CA LEU A 22 4.13 -1.51 1.22
C LEU A 22 5.45 -0.75 1.25
N ALA A 23 6.13 -0.71 2.41
CA ALA A 23 7.43 -0.07 2.55
C ALA A 23 8.51 -0.68 1.63
N ASN A 24 8.45 -1.98 1.36
CA ASN A 24 9.36 -2.64 0.42
C ASN A 24 9.02 -2.32 -1.04
N TRP A 25 7.74 -2.31 -1.41
CA TRP A 25 7.30 -1.92 -2.75
C TRP A 25 7.68 -0.48 -3.09
N LEU A 26 7.58 0.44 -2.12
CA LEU A 26 7.96 1.84 -2.31
C LEU A 26 9.45 2.03 -2.64
N LYS A 27 10.33 1.09 -2.27
CA LYS A 27 11.75 1.15 -2.62
C LYS A 27 12.03 0.83 -4.09
N LEU A 28 11.06 0.22 -4.79
CA LEU A 28 11.23 -0.16 -6.18
C LEU A 28 11.03 1.04 -7.11
N ASP A 29 11.74 1.01 -8.24
CA ASP A 29 11.55 1.96 -9.33
C ASP A 29 10.29 1.59 -10.13
N ALA A 30 9.47 2.58 -10.46
CA ALA A 30 8.27 2.36 -11.27
C ALA A 30 8.60 1.96 -12.72
N ALA A 31 9.82 2.22 -13.20
CA ALA A 31 10.30 1.74 -14.50
C ALA A 31 10.59 0.22 -14.50
N ASP A 32 10.77 -0.40 -13.34
CA ASP A 32 11.14 -1.81 -13.25
C ASP A 32 9.91 -2.73 -13.30
N ALA A 33 10.02 -3.82 -14.07
CA ALA A 33 8.98 -4.86 -14.10
C ALA A 33 8.69 -5.45 -12.70
N MET A 34 9.68 -5.45 -11.81
CA MET A 34 9.53 -5.92 -10.44
C MET A 34 8.54 -5.07 -9.65
N TYR A 35 8.47 -3.75 -9.90
CA TYR A 35 7.51 -2.86 -9.26
C TYR A 35 6.08 -3.26 -9.57
N HIS A 36 5.74 -3.44 -10.85
CA HIS A 36 4.39 -3.82 -11.27
C HIS A 36 4.00 -5.22 -10.79
N ARG A 37 4.96 -6.16 -10.78
CA ARG A 37 4.73 -7.50 -10.22
C ARG A 37 4.42 -7.42 -8.73
N PHE A 38 5.19 -6.66 -7.97
CA PHE A 38 4.98 -6.54 -6.52
C PHE A 38 3.70 -5.75 -6.20
N GLN A 39 3.35 -4.75 -7.01
CA GLN A 39 2.06 -4.07 -6.92
C GLN A 39 0.90 -5.07 -7.03
N GLY A 40 0.90 -5.93 -8.05
CA GLY A 40 -0.14 -6.97 -8.19
C GLY A 40 -0.18 -7.96 -7.02
N ILE A 41 0.97 -8.28 -6.42
CA ILE A 41 1.02 -9.12 -5.21
C ILE A 41 0.35 -8.42 -4.01
N LEU A 42 0.59 -7.13 -3.82
CA LEU A 42 -0.05 -6.35 -2.75
C LEU A 42 -1.57 -6.25 -2.94
N GLU A 43 -2.02 -5.96 -4.16
CA GLU A 43 -3.45 -5.90 -4.51
C GLU A 43 -4.15 -7.26 -4.33
N SER A 44 -3.48 -8.34 -4.73
CA SER A 44 -3.96 -9.71 -4.52
C SER A 44 -4.04 -10.08 -3.03
N GLN A 45 -3.06 -9.66 -2.22
CA GLN A 45 -3.08 -9.83 -0.77
C GLN A 45 -4.31 -9.14 -0.16
N ILE A 46 -4.59 -7.88 -0.53
CA ILE A 46 -5.77 -7.15 -0.04
C ILE A 46 -7.06 -7.90 -0.40
N THR A 47 -7.17 -8.33 -1.65
CA THR A 47 -8.34 -9.08 -2.15
C THR A 47 -8.55 -10.38 -1.38
N THR A 48 -7.46 -11.12 -1.14
CA THR A 48 -7.48 -12.38 -0.38
C THR A 48 -7.94 -12.14 1.06
N LEU A 49 -7.43 -11.11 1.73
CA LEU A 49 -7.84 -10.75 3.09
C LEU A 49 -9.32 -10.40 3.18
N GLN A 50 -9.87 -9.75 2.15
CA GLN A 50 -11.30 -9.44 2.09
C GLN A 50 -12.14 -10.71 1.89
N ILE A 51 -11.77 -11.58 0.94
CA ILE A 51 -12.51 -12.82 0.65
C ILE A 51 -12.52 -13.74 1.87
N CYS A 52 -11.39 -13.85 2.58
CA CYS A 52 -11.28 -14.64 3.80
C CYS A 52 -11.95 -13.97 5.02
N GLY A 53 -12.55 -12.79 4.88
CA GLY A 53 -13.23 -12.09 5.97
C GLY A 53 -12.30 -11.55 7.06
N VAL A 54 -10.99 -11.47 6.80
CA VAL A 54 -10.00 -10.89 7.71
C VAL A 54 -10.18 -9.37 7.81
N ILE A 55 -10.49 -8.74 6.68
CA ILE A 55 -10.86 -7.33 6.57
C ILE A 55 -12.24 -7.18 5.94
N THR A 56 -12.89 -6.05 6.22
CA THR A 56 -14.15 -5.70 5.55
C THR A 56 -13.89 -5.19 4.13
N ARG A 57 -14.94 -5.07 3.32
CA ARG A 57 -14.87 -4.39 2.02
C ARG A 57 -14.31 -2.96 2.14
N GLN A 58 -14.76 -2.20 3.15
CA GLN A 58 -14.22 -0.87 3.41
C GLN A 58 -12.74 -0.92 3.82
N GLY A 59 -12.35 -1.93 4.60
CA GLY A 59 -10.95 -2.16 4.94
C GLY A 59 -10.08 -2.38 3.70
N ALA A 60 -10.55 -3.17 2.73
CA ALA A 60 -9.84 -3.38 1.47
C ALA A 60 -9.67 -2.08 0.66
N VAL A 61 -10.74 -1.27 0.55
CA VAL A 61 -10.68 0.05 -0.10
C VAL A 61 -9.66 0.95 0.58
N ASN A 62 -9.65 0.99 1.92
CA ASN A 62 -8.70 1.81 2.66
C ASN A 62 -7.24 1.40 2.41
N LEU A 63 -6.96 0.09 2.31
CA LEU A 63 -5.61 -0.40 2.01
C LEU A 63 -5.17 -0.06 0.57
N LEU A 64 -6.08 -0.16 -0.41
CA LEU A 64 -5.79 0.25 -1.80
C LEU A 64 -5.52 1.76 -1.89
N MET A 65 -6.32 2.57 -1.19
CA MET A 65 -6.09 4.02 -1.11
C MET A 65 -4.74 4.34 -0.46
N ARG A 66 -4.40 3.63 0.62
CA ARG A 66 -3.11 3.78 1.30
C ARG A 66 -1.92 3.49 0.38
N MET A 67 -2.02 2.52 -0.53
CA MET A 67 -0.97 2.28 -1.55
C MET A 67 -0.74 3.52 -2.43
N GLY A 68 -1.82 4.12 -2.95
CA GLY A 68 -1.74 5.30 -3.81
C GLY A 68 -1.28 6.56 -3.08
N GLU A 69 -1.71 6.73 -1.82
CA GLU A 69 -1.22 7.80 -0.94
C GLU A 69 0.26 7.68 -0.66
N ALA A 70 0.73 6.49 -0.24
CA ALA A 70 2.13 6.26 0.08
C ALA A 70 3.04 6.46 -1.15
N ARG A 71 2.56 6.11 -2.34
CA ARG A 71 3.30 6.36 -3.58
C ARG A 71 3.42 7.86 -3.88
N ARG A 72 2.32 8.61 -3.78
CA ARG A 72 2.34 10.07 -3.97
C ARG A 72 3.23 10.77 -2.94
N GLU A 73 3.21 10.32 -1.68
CA GLU A 73 4.09 10.82 -0.62
C GLU A 73 5.57 10.58 -0.98
N LYS A 74 5.92 9.38 -1.45
CA LYS A 74 7.29 9.05 -1.89
C LYS A 74 7.73 9.91 -3.07
N ASP A 75 6.89 10.03 -4.09
CA ASP A 75 7.23 10.78 -5.31
C ASP A 75 7.41 12.28 -4.98
N ALA A 76 6.53 12.85 -4.14
CA ALA A 76 6.68 14.23 -3.66
C ALA A 76 7.97 14.44 -2.85
N ALA A 77 8.40 13.46 -2.06
CA ALA A 77 9.66 13.53 -1.32
C ALA A 77 10.88 13.49 -2.25
N ALA A 78 10.82 12.66 -3.31
CA ALA A 78 11.88 12.57 -4.31
C ALA A 78 12.04 13.87 -5.13
N ASP A 79 10.94 14.55 -5.43
CA ASP A 79 10.95 15.84 -6.14
C ASP A 79 11.61 16.95 -5.31
N VAL A 80 11.47 16.91 -3.98
CA VAL A 80 12.07 17.89 -3.05
C VAL A 80 13.58 17.69 -2.89
N ASP A 81 14.07 16.44 -2.97
CA ASP A 81 15.47 16.09 -2.77
C ASP A 81 16.36 16.27 -4.02
N THR A 82 15.81 16.72 -5.16
CA THR A 82 16.61 16.98 -6.37
C THR A 82 17.28 18.35 -6.28
N PRO A 83 18.60 18.46 -6.00
CA PRO A 83 19.30 19.73 -5.97
C PRO A 83 19.72 20.06 -7.41
N GLY A 84 18.86 20.78 -8.13
CA GLY A 84 19.21 21.36 -9.43
C GLY A 84 18.49 20.72 -10.62
N GLY A 85 17.31 21.25 -10.93
CA GLY A 85 16.65 21.04 -12.21
C GLY A 85 16.06 22.35 -12.71
N LEU A 86 16.59 22.84 -13.83
CA LEU A 86 16.18 24.00 -14.64
C LEU A 86 16.71 25.39 -14.21
N ARG A 87 17.99 25.63 -14.51
CA ARG A 87 18.43 26.96 -14.95
C ARG A 87 18.07 27.09 -16.43
N LEU A 88 17.00 27.83 -16.73
CA LEU A 88 16.74 28.33 -18.07
C LEU A 88 17.94 29.19 -18.50
N VAL A 89 18.61 28.78 -19.58
CA VAL A 89 19.54 29.60 -20.37
C VAL A 89 19.06 29.56 -21.80
#